data_AF-A0A7X2MUW9-F1
#
_entry.id   AF-A0A7X2MUW9-F1
#
_cell.length_a   1.000
_cell.length_b   1.000
_cell.length_c   1.000
_cell.angle_alpha   90.00
_cell.angle_beta   90.00
_cell.angle_gamma   90.00
#
_symmetry.space_group_name_H-M   'P 1'
#
loop_
_entity.id
_entity.type
_entity.pdbx_description
1 polymer ?
#
loop_
_entity_poly.entity_id
_entity_poly.type
_entity_poly.pdbx_seq_one_letter_code
_entity_poly.pdbx_strand_id
1 'polypeptide(L)'
;MQYFTKIFITIALLWTVTLVTFAAEDQFTVKQLIGVDTVAPSIPANLTATAISASQINLSWNASTDDVAVTGYRVFRDNVFVATTTITTYSDIGLSPSTAYSYTVSAFDASVNISGLSNIATATTLSEAITPPNNGTTGGSIPLLLQNLFVETRLTNVLLRFQTNIYTQAVVSFGLTPDYELGSITSDIFVTNHETSITGLTAGTLYYFKIEITDIYGRKLILNNQQFWTKFLSDKIVPSNVTNLKAVGDDKVITLTWNNPKIDFDQVRIVKSDKFYPKDLFDGEVIYEGGAEKFVDKDVVYGKMYYYTLFAKDKFGNYSSGAVAKDKLRKTGEIKDEKSLFEDIVELSANLVNPIIRALTIADLDFFQDGKKLEVKDNTVNIAGDRELQISLNYKKIPEILKTIAITMTDPQDEGKSFSFLLRVNKDKTAYEATIAPLGRNGNFKFGVAILDHKNQGLKKLAGVIVSIVPLLQSQNPSIVWKNIFGVLFIILILIILFFRKKECCCLKN
;
A
#
# COMPACT_ATOMS: atom_id res chain seq x y z
N MET A 1 66.21 33.06 -23.80
CA MET A 1 65.56 33.37 -22.51
C MET A 1 64.15 32.78 -22.57
N GLN A 2 64.01 31.48 -22.32
CA GLN A 2 63.74 30.95 -20.97
C GLN A 2 62.50 31.62 -20.40
N TYR A 3 61.32 31.01 -20.60
CA TYR A 3 60.08 31.13 -19.80
C TYR A 3 58.81 30.64 -20.54
N PHE A 4 58.92 30.13 -21.78
CA PHE A 4 57.78 29.53 -22.49
C PHE A 4 57.87 28.01 -22.69
N THR A 5 58.80 27.35 -22.00
CA THR A 5 59.01 25.88 -22.03
C THR A 5 58.75 25.24 -20.66
N LYS A 6 57.78 25.77 -19.88
CA LYS A 6 57.38 25.19 -18.56
C LYS A 6 55.91 25.36 -18.15
N ILE A 7 55.00 25.85 -19.00
CA ILE A 7 53.57 26.02 -18.64
C ILE A 7 52.62 25.49 -19.75
N PHE A 8 53.00 24.39 -20.41
CA PHE A 8 52.06 23.57 -21.20
C PHE A 8 52.37 22.06 -21.08
N ILE A 9 53.04 21.68 -19.98
CA ILE A 9 53.27 20.30 -19.54
C ILE A 9 52.83 20.25 -18.08
N THR A 10 51.52 20.26 -17.86
CA THR A 10 50.91 19.91 -16.55
C THR A 10 49.46 19.44 -16.64
N ILE A 11 48.78 19.48 -17.79
CA ILE A 11 47.40 18.98 -17.88
C ILE A 11 47.14 18.33 -19.24
N ALA A 12 47.86 17.23 -19.53
CA ALA A 12 47.43 16.21 -20.46
C ALA A 12 48.34 14.97 -20.35
N LEU A 13 47.75 13.89 -19.83
CA LEU A 13 48.17 12.48 -19.90
C LEU A 13 49.43 12.03 -19.15
N LEU A 14 49.21 11.35 -18.02
CA LEU A 14 49.75 10.02 -17.69
C LEU A 14 48.99 9.52 -16.44
N TRP A 15 47.94 8.72 -16.58
CA TRP A 15 47.97 7.25 -16.53
C TRP A 15 48.72 6.68 -15.31
N THR A 16 47.99 6.24 -14.28
CA THR A 16 47.89 4.85 -13.79
C THR A 16 47.56 4.74 -12.29
N VAL A 17 46.48 4.01 -11.99
CA VAL A 17 46.34 2.93 -10.96
C VAL A 17 46.79 3.29 -9.52
N THR A 18 45.92 3.32 -8.51
CA THR A 18 45.52 2.14 -7.71
C THR A 18 44.36 2.45 -6.76
N LEU A 19 43.47 1.47 -6.59
CA LEU A 19 42.51 1.33 -5.49
C LEU A 19 43.23 1.17 -4.14
N VAL A 20 42.75 1.80 -3.05
CA VAL A 20 42.55 1.15 -1.73
C VAL A 20 41.46 1.92 -0.95
N THR A 21 40.50 1.14 -0.44
CA THR A 21 39.44 1.47 0.51
C THR A 21 39.96 1.91 1.88
N PHE A 22 39.28 2.85 2.54
CA PHE A 22 39.10 2.79 4.01
C PHE A 22 37.61 2.90 4.33
N ALA A 23 37.11 1.86 4.98
CA ALA A 23 35.80 1.77 5.60
C ALA A 23 35.90 2.10 7.09
N ALA A 24 34.76 2.52 7.65
CA ALA A 24 34.37 2.53 9.07
C ALA A 24 34.99 3.64 9.94
N GLU A 25 34.32 4.30 10.89
CA GLU A 25 32.98 4.18 11.48
C GLU A 25 32.78 5.41 12.41
N ASP A 26 31.56 5.92 12.53
CA ASP A 26 30.97 6.45 13.79
C ASP A 26 29.49 6.80 13.49
N GLN A 27 28.60 5.81 13.57
CA GLN A 27 27.75 5.54 14.73
C GLN A 27 26.62 6.58 14.90
N PHE A 28 25.54 6.38 14.15
CA PHE A 28 24.20 6.52 14.72
C PHE A 28 23.47 5.21 14.50
N THR A 29 23.52 4.35 15.51
CA THR A 29 22.70 3.15 15.56
C THR A 29 21.28 3.58 15.91
N VAL A 30 20.37 3.50 14.94
CA VAL A 30 18.96 3.23 15.23
C VAL A 30 18.67 1.84 14.66
N LYS A 31 18.97 0.84 15.49
CA LYS A 31 18.52 -0.52 15.29
C LYS A 31 17.04 -0.54 15.65
N GLN A 32 16.16 -0.25 14.69
CA GLN A 32 14.74 -0.59 14.81
C GLN A 32 14.43 -1.65 13.77
N LEU A 33 14.42 -2.90 14.26
CA LEU A 33 13.91 -4.06 13.55
C LEU A 33 12.42 -3.82 13.29
N ILE A 34 12.03 -3.57 12.04
CA ILE A 34 10.66 -3.83 11.61
C ILE A 34 10.72 -5.05 10.68
N GLY A 35 10.93 -6.22 11.28
CA GLY A 35 10.36 -7.42 10.65
C GLY A 35 8.85 -7.19 10.55
N VAL A 36 8.17 -7.69 9.51
CA VAL A 36 6.71 -7.80 9.63
C VAL A 36 6.44 -8.55 10.91
N ASP A 37 5.82 -7.82 11.83
CA ASP A 37 5.29 -8.38 13.04
C ASP A 37 4.31 -9.48 12.63
N THR A 38 4.66 -10.71 13.02
CA THR A 38 3.83 -11.91 12.84
C THR A 38 3.39 -12.45 14.21
N VAL A 39 3.80 -11.77 15.28
CA VAL A 39 3.48 -12.16 16.63
C VAL A 39 2.17 -11.47 16.95
N ALA A 40 1.14 -12.25 17.24
CA ALA A 40 -0.08 -11.65 17.75
C ALA A 40 0.18 -10.99 19.12
N PRO A 41 -0.47 -9.85 19.41
CA PRO A 41 -0.43 -9.27 20.73
C PRO A 41 -0.81 -10.28 21.81
N SER A 42 -0.31 -10.05 23.02
CA SER A 42 -0.73 -10.85 24.17
C SER A 42 -2.25 -10.76 24.36
N ILE A 43 -2.86 -11.84 24.83
CA ILE A 43 -4.30 -11.85 25.14
C ILE A 43 -4.59 -10.77 26.21
N PRO A 44 -5.58 -9.89 26.01
CA PRO A 44 -6.01 -8.94 27.04
C PRO A 44 -6.40 -9.66 28.34
N ALA A 45 -5.86 -9.23 29.47
CA ALA A 45 -6.06 -9.88 30.76
C ALA A 45 -6.93 -9.04 31.70
N ASN A 46 -7.53 -9.68 32.71
CA ASN A 46 -8.34 -9.03 33.75
C ASN A 46 -9.48 -8.18 33.19
N LEU A 47 -10.17 -8.67 32.15
CA LEU A 47 -11.39 -8.02 31.69
C LEU A 47 -12.40 -8.03 32.85
N THR A 48 -12.91 -6.85 33.19
CA THR A 48 -14.00 -6.65 34.15
C THR A 48 -15.14 -5.92 33.47
N ALA A 49 -16.36 -6.18 33.95
CA ALA A 49 -17.59 -5.54 33.51
C ALA A 49 -18.33 -5.02 34.74
N THR A 50 -18.68 -3.74 34.75
CA THR A 50 -19.40 -3.09 35.85
C THR A 50 -20.65 -2.43 35.32
N ALA A 51 -21.82 -2.85 35.80
CA ALA A 51 -23.07 -2.17 35.49
C ALA A 51 -23.11 -0.80 36.16
N ILE A 52 -23.33 0.24 35.36
CA ILE A 52 -23.39 1.64 35.82
C ILE A 52 -24.83 2.11 35.93
N SER A 53 -25.71 1.61 35.06
CA SER A 53 -27.13 1.96 35.03
C SER A 53 -27.98 0.80 34.52
N ALA A 54 -29.28 1.05 34.33
CA ALA A 54 -30.18 0.12 33.67
C ALA A 54 -29.86 -0.11 32.18
N SER A 55 -29.03 0.74 31.56
CA SER A 55 -28.73 0.67 30.13
C SER A 55 -27.24 0.82 29.78
N GLN A 56 -26.36 0.74 30.77
CA GLN A 56 -24.92 0.91 30.58
C GLN A 56 -24.08 -0.08 31.42
N ILE A 57 -23.09 -0.69 30.77
CA ILE A 57 -22.03 -1.48 31.40
C ILE A 57 -20.68 -0.91 30.94
N ASN A 58 -19.81 -0.59 31.89
CA ASN A 58 -18.44 -0.18 31.60
C ASN A 58 -17.50 -1.38 31.71
N LEU A 59 -16.61 -1.50 30.74
CA LEU A 59 -15.58 -2.52 30.65
C LEU A 59 -14.20 -1.89 30.89
N SER A 60 -13.33 -2.62 31.57
CA SER A 60 -11.91 -2.31 31.66
C SER A 60 -11.07 -3.58 31.65
N TRP A 61 -9.88 -3.51 31.08
CA TRP A 61 -8.92 -4.62 31.04
C TRP A 61 -7.49 -4.10 31.14
N ASN A 62 -6.55 -5.01 31.34
CA ASN A 62 -5.12 -4.70 31.29
C ASN A 62 -4.65 -4.61 29.83
N ALA A 63 -3.77 -3.65 29.56
CA ALA A 63 -3.17 -3.49 28.24
C ALA A 63 -2.44 -4.76 27.80
N SER A 64 -2.63 -5.13 26.54
CA SER A 64 -1.81 -6.13 25.87
C SER A 64 -0.43 -5.57 25.57
N THR A 65 0.55 -6.46 25.48
CA THR A 65 1.89 -6.16 24.98
C THR A 65 2.12 -6.89 23.69
N ASP A 66 3.01 -6.34 22.88
CA ASP A 66 3.36 -6.87 21.58
C ASP A 66 4.86 -6.62 21.34
N ASP A 67 5.50 -7.38 20.44
CA ASP A 67 6.93 -7.18 20.14
C ASP A 67 7.18 -5.91 19.33
N VAL A 68 6.17 -5.40 18.61
CA VAL A 68 6.20 -4.09 17.93
C VAL A 68 5.24 -3.09 18.58
N ALA A 69 3.93 -3.31 18.48
CA ALA A 69 2.93 -2.40 19.07
C ALA A 69 1.50 -2.96 18.98
N VAL A 70 0.73 -2.80 20.07
CA VAL A 70 -0.72 -2.99 20.03
C VAL A 70 -1.39 -1.78 19.41
N THR A 71 -2.16 -2.00 18.35
CA THR A 71 -2.88 -0.94 17.61
C THR A 71 -4.30 -0.76 18.13
N GLY A 72 -4.92 -1.80 18.69
CA GLY A 72 -6.20 -1.66 19.36
C GLY A 72 -6.80 -2.96 19.84
N TYR A 73 -8.07 -2.89 20.23
CA TYR A 73 -8.85 -3.97 20.80
C TYR A 73 -10.19 -4.11 20.09
N ARG A 74 -10.68 -5.36 19.97
CA ARG A 74 -12.04 -5.71 19.53
C ARG A 74 -12.84 -6.16 20.74
N VAL A 75 -14.03 -5.58 20.92
CA VAL A 75 -14.94 -5.91 22.01
C VAL A 75 -16.08 -6.75 21.46
N PHE A 76 -16.40 -7.83 22.16
CA PHE A 76 -17.49 -8.74 21.84
C PHE A 76 -18.47 -8.79 23.00
N ARG A 77 -19.77 -8.73 22.69
CA ARG A 77 -20.89 -8.93 23.61
C ARG A 77 -21.67 -10.16 23.17
N ASP A 78 -21.83 -11.13 24.05
CA ASP A 78 -22.50 -12.41 23.78
C ASP A 78 -21.97 -13.09 22.51
N ASN A 79 -20.63 -13.10 22.40
CA ASN A 79 -19.85 -13.59 21.26
C ASN A 79 -20.06 -12.83 19.93
N VAL A 80 -20.79 -11.72 19.93
CA VAL A 80 -20.98 -10.84 18.77
C VAL A 80 -20.06 -9.63 18.88
N PHE A 81 -19.34 -9.31 17.81
CA PHE A 81 -18.52 -8.10 17.76
C PHE A 81 -19.38 -6.83 17.87
N VAL A 82 -19.01 -5.92 18.77
CA VAL A 82 -19.76 -4.68 19.01
C VAL A 82 -18.95 -3.40 18.77
N ALA A 83 -17.63 -3.43 18.97
CA ALA A 83 -16.80 -2.23 18.81
C ALA A 83 -15.30 -2.53 18.69
N THR A 84 -14.56 -1.53 18.20
CA THR A 84 -13.10 -1.43 18.37
C THR A 84 -12.73 -0.21 19.20
N THR A 85 -11.66 -0.30 19.99
CA THR A 85 -11.10 0.83 20.77
C THR A 85 -9.58 0.74 20.84
N THR A 86 -8.90 1.88 20.97
CA THR A 86 -7.43 1.95 21.13
C THR A 86 -7.00 2.06 22.60
N ILE A 87 -7.94 2.31 23.51
CA ILE A 87 -7.72 2.40 24.96
C ILE A 87 -8.27 1.15 25.66
N THR A 88 -7.86 0.89 26.89
CA THR A 88 -8.19 -0.34 27.63
C THR A 88 -9.52 -0.28 28.39
N THR A 89 -10.45 0.51 27.88
CA THR A 89 -11.80 0.70 28.44
C THR A 89 -12.82 0.82 27.32
N TYR A 90 -14.04 0.37 27.60
CA TYR A 90 -15.17 0.53 26.68
C TYR A 90 -16.47 0.76 27.47
N SER A 91 -17.28 1.72 27.04
CA SER A 91 -18.58 2.03 27.64
C SER A 91 -19.67 1.47 26.74
N ASP A 92 -20.25 0.33 27.13
CA ASP A 92 -21.33 -0.29 26.38
C ASP A 92 -22.68 0.30 26.83
N ILE A 93 -23.36 0.99 25.91
CA ILE A 93 -24.58 1.76 26.17
C ILE A 93 -25.75 1.24 25.32
N GLY A 94 -26.99 1.52 25.74
CA GLY A 94 -28.19 1.07 25.04
C GLY A 94 -28.57 -0.37 25.35
N LEU A 95 -28.23 -0.84 26.55
CA LEU A 95 -28.54 -2.18 27.05
C LEU A 95 -29.95 -2.24 27.64
N SER A 96 -30.54 -3.44 27.65
CA SER A 96 -31.82 -3.68 28.31
C SER A 96 -31.66 -3.73 29.83
N PRO A 97 -32.61 -3.19 30.63
CA PRO A 97 -32.59 -3.30 32.10
C PRO A 97 -32.63 -4.74 32.60
N SER A 98 -32.07 -4.97 33.79
CA SER A 98 -32.04 -6.29 34.45
C SER A 98 -31.59 -7.45 33.54
N THR A 99 -30.71 -7.18 32.58
CA THR A 99 -30.27 -8.14 31.56
C THR A 99 -28.80 -8.44 31.76
N ALA A 100 -28.47 -9.73 31.83
CA ALA A 100 -27.10 -10.21 31.94
C ALA A 100 -26.44 -10.22 30.56
N TYR A 101 -25.25 -9.65 30.46
CA TYR A 101 -24.42 -9.64 29.26
C TYR A 101 -23.07 -10.28 29.54
N SER A 102 -22.50 -10.95 28.54
CA SER A 102 -21.15 -11.51 28.58
C SER A 102 -20.21 -10.78 27.63
N TYR A 103 -18.98 -10.52 28.05
CA TYR A 103 -18.00 -9.77 27.28
C TYR A 103 -16.68 -10.52 27.15
N THR A 104 -16.08 -10.40 25.97
CA THR A 104 -14.68 -10.79 25.70
C THR A 104 -14.00 -9.71 24.87
N VAL A 105 -12.67 -9.65 24.95
CA VAL A 105 -11.86 -8.69 24.19
C VAL A 105 -10.68 -9.42 23.54
N SER A 106 -10.33 -9.07 22.30
CA SER A 106 -9.05 -9.43 21.68
C SER A 106 -8.24 -8.18 21.32
N ALA A 107 -6.92 -8.29 21.30
CA ALA A 107 -6.02 -7.26 20.82
C ALA A 107 -5.60 -7.50 19.37
N PHE A 108 -5.23 -6.44 18.66
CA PHE A 108 -4.66 -6.49 17.33
C PHE A 108 -3.56 -5.44 17.13
N ASP A 109 -2.58 -5.74 16.30
CA ASP A 109 -1.49 -4.85 15.90
C ASP A 109 -1.73 -4.19 14.52
N ALA A 110 -0.74 -3.44 14.03
CA ALA A 110 -0.81 -2.75 12.73
C ALA A 110 -0.66 -3.70 11.52
N SER A 111 -0.13 -4.90 11.75
CA SER A 111 0.01 -6.01 10.79
C SER A 111 -1.22 -6.93 10.76
N VAL A 112 -2.22 -6.65 11.60
CA VAL A 112 -3.48 -7.39 11.74
C VAL A 112 -3.29 -8.81 12.29
N ASN A 113 -2.23 -9.08 13.07
CA ASN A 113 -2.26 -10.28 13.91
C ASN A 113 -3.24 -10.06 15.06
N ILE A 114 -3.96 -11.12 15.45
CA ILE A 114 -5.06 -11.03 16.42
C ILE A 114 -4.78 -12.00 17.55
N SER A 115 -4.87 -11.51 18.78
CA SER A 115 -4.72 -12.35 19.97
C SER A 115 -5.87 -13.35 20.12
N GLY A 116 -5.70 -14.33 21.02
CA GLY A 116 -6.86 -15.03 21.59
C GLY A 116 -7.80 -14.09 22.35
N LEU A 117 -9.01 -14.56 22.67
CA LEU A 117 -9.98 -13.82 23.49
C LEU A 117 -9.57 -13.81 24.97
N SER A 118 -9.87 -12.72 25.66
CA SER A 118 -9.70 -12.55 27.11
C SER A 118 -10.52 -13.57 27.93
N ASN A 119 -10.39 -13.50 29.26
CA ASN A 119 -11.41 -14.07 30.15
C ASN A 119 -12.79 -13.48 29.83
N ILE A 120 -13.84 -14.26 30.07
CA ILE A 120 -15.22 -13.77 29.99
C ILE A 120 -15.50 -12.91 31.23
N ALA A 121 -16.02 -11.71 31.03
CA ALA A 121 -16.58 -10.87 32.09
C ALA A 121 -18.09 -10.77 31.92
N THR A 122 -18.84 -10.89 33.01
CA THR A 122 -20.30 -10.76 32.98
C THR A 122 -20.75 -9.64 33.90
N ALA A 123 -21.78 -8.92 33.48
CA ALA A 123 -22.48 -7.96 34.33
C ALA A 123 -23.96 -7.93 33.94
N THR A 124 -24.81 -7.69 34.95
CA THR A 124 -26.24 -7.50 34.78
C THR A 124 -26.54 -6.03 34.95
N THR A 125 -27.14 -5.40 33.94
CA THR A 125 -27.62 -4.02 34.04
C THR A 125 -28.54 -3.86 35.25
N LEU A 126 -28.54 -2.66 35.85
CA LEU A 126 -29.40 -2.40 37.00
C LEU A 126 -30.89 -2.51 36.59
N SER A 127 -31.77 -2.68 37.57
CA SER A 127 -33.19 -2.48 37.32
C SER A 127 -33.44 -1.01 36.99
N GLU A 128 -34.44 -0.72 36.16
CA GLU A 128 -34.97 0.64 36.12
C GLU A 128 -35.39 1.05 37.53
N ALA A 129 -35.06 2.29 37.91
CA ALA A 129 -35.49 2.83 39.18
C ALA A 129 -37.02 2.95 39.18
N ILE A 130 -37.70 2.01 39.82
CA ILE A 130 -39.09 2.18 40.25
C ILE A 130 -39.10 3.19 41.40
N THR A 131 -39.34 4.46 41.10
CA THR A 131 -39.71 5.41 42.16
C THR A 131 -41.05 4.98 42.75
N PRO A 132 -41.18 4.82 44.09
CA PRO A 132 -42.47 4.51 44.70
C PRO A 132 -43.49 5.64 44.43
N PRO A 133 -44.80 5.35 44.35
CA PRO A 133 -45.81 6.36 44.09
C PRO A 133 -45.93 7.26 45.32
N ASN A 134 -45.26 8.42 45.30
CA ASN A 134 -45.48 9.44 46.32
C ASN A 134 -46.81 10.14 46.08
N ASN A 135 -47.72 9.94 47.04
CA ASN A 135 -49.01 10.57 47.15
C ASN A 135 -48.83 12.08 47.44
N GLY A 136 -49.33 12.97 46.57
CA GLY A 136 -49.42 14.42 46.83
C GLY A 136 -49.11 15.41 45.71
N THR A 137 -49.79 15.30 44.56
CA THR A 137 -50.35 16.39 43.71
C THR A 137 -49.50 17.65 43.35
N THR A 138 -48.82 17.63 42.19
CA THR A 138 -49.29 18.13 40.87
C THR A 138 -48.17 17.94 39.82
N GLY A 139 -48.41 17.12 38.78
CA GLY A 139 -47.62 17.07 37.55
C GLY A 139 -46.22 16.44 37.64
N GLY A 140 -46.14 15.12 37.73
CA GLY A 140 -44.87 14.37 37.66
C GLY A 140 -44.15 14.63 36.34
N SER A 141 -43.01 15.33 36.41
CA SER A 141 -42.17 15.62 35.25
C SER A 141 -41.53 14.32 34.75
N ILE A 142 -41.91 13.83 33.56
CA ILE A 142 -41.24 12.67 32.94
C ILE A 142 -39.77 13.05 32.73
N PRO A 143 -38.78 12.30 33.26
CA PRO A 143 -37.37 12.63 33.11
C PRO A 143 -37.01 12.62 31.62
N LEU A 144 -36.21 13.57 31.15
CA LEU A 144 -35.77 13.60 29.76
C LEU A 144 -34.63 12.60 29.56
N LEU A 145 -34.78 11.65 28.63
CA LEU A 145 -33.81 10.59 28.38
C LEU A 145 -33.42 10.53 26.90
N LEU A 146 -32.14 10.31 26.63
CA LEU A 146 -31.59 9.93 25.32
C LEU A 146 -31.17 8.46 25.39
N GLN A 147 -31.58 7.67 24.40
CA GLN A 147 -31.40 6.23 24.36
C GLN A 147 -30.98 5.78 22.96
N ASN A 148 -30.38 4.59 22.85
CA ASN A 148 -30.11 3.91 21.58
C ASN A 148 -29.30 4.75 20.58
N LEU A 149 -28.28 5.47 21.06
CA LEU A 149 -27.37 6.20 20.18
C LEU A 149 -26.59 5.22 19.29
N PHE A 150 -26.83 5.32 17.99
CA PHE A 150 -26.18 4.57 16.94
C PHE A 150 -25.37 5.51 16.05
N VAL A 151 -24.10 5.19 15.86
CA VAL A 151 -23.13 5.98 15.10
C VAL A 151 -22.60 5.15 13.93
N GLU A 152 -23.06 5.44 12.71
CA GLU A 152 -22.63 4.74 11.50
C GLU A 152 -21.59 5.58 10.75
N THR A 153 -20.33 5.21 10.85
CA THR A 153 -19.26 5.96 10.21
C THR A 153 -19.03 5.52 8.76
N ARG A 154 -18.84 6.49 7.87
CA ARG A 154 -18.45 6.30 6.46
C ARG A 154 -17.18 7.08 6.17
N LEU A 155 -16.73 7.07 4.91
CA LEU A 155 -15.50 7.76 4.50
C LEU A 155 -15.59 9.29 4.73
N THR A 156 -16.73 9.90 4.37
CA THR A 156 -16.88 11.36 4.37
C THR A 156 -18.16 11.84 5.08
N ASN A 157 -18.82 10.96 5.81
CA ASN A 157 -20.00 11.28 6.59
C ASN A 157 -20.18 10.31 7.77
N VAL A 158 -21.03 10.70 8.71
CA VAL A 158 -21.54 9.85 9.77
C VAL A 158 -23.06 9.99 9.85
N LEU A 159 -23.75 8.87 10.02
CA LEU A 159 -25.18 8.84 10.32
C LEU A 159 -25.36 8.60 11.82
N LEU A 160 -26.06 9.51 12.49
CA LEU A 160 -26.41 9.42 13.89
C LEU A 160 -27.90 9.11 14.00
N ARG A 161 -28.24 8.07 14.75
CA ARG A 161 -29.61 7.75 15.14
C ARG A 161 -29.71 7.64 16.65
N PHE A 162 -30.76 8.15 17.25
CA PHE A 162 -31.04 7.95 18.67
C PHE A 162 -32.52 8.14 18.96
N GLN A 163 -32.95 7.70 20.13
CA GLN A 163 -34.32 7.80 20.59
C GLN A 163 -34.42 8.65 21.85
N THR A 164 -35.55 9.30 22.04
CA THR A 164 -35.90 10.03 23.26
C THR A 164 -37.24 9.52 23.79
N ASN A 165 -37.41 9.53 25.11
CA ASN A 165 -38.61 9.02 25.76
C ASN A 165 -39.81 9.98 25.67
N ILE A 166 -39.58 11.22 25.23
CA ILE A 166 -40.58 12.25 24.96
C ILE A 166 -40.20 13.02 23.70
N TYR A 167 -41.17 13.68 23.07
CA TYR A 167 -40.93 14.51 21.89
C TYR A 167 -39.93 15.62 22.18
N THR A 168 -38.80 15.61 21.47
CA THR A 168 -37.74 16.63 21.60
C THR A 168 -37.25 17.10 20.25
N GLN A 169 -36.67 18.29 20.23
CA GLN A 169 -35.79 18.76 19.17
C GLN A 169 -34.34 18.44 19.54
N ALA A 170 -33.50 18.15 18.57
CA ALA A 170 -32.08 17.88 18.80
C ALA A 170 -31.18 18.87 18.06
N VAL A 171 -30.10 19.27 18.72
CA VAL A 171 -28.98 20.01 18.13
C VAL A 171 -27.74 19.14 18.27
N VAL A 172 -27.12 18.79 17.15
CA VAL A 172 -25.85 18.05 17.10
C VAL A 172 -24.74 19.02 16.70
N SER A 173 -23.80 19.31 17.60
CA SER A 173 -22.61 20.12 17.29
C SER A 173 -21.39 19.22 17.11
N PHE A 174 -20.49 19.53 16.17
CA PHE A 174 -19.34 18.69 15.86
C PHE A 174 -18.08 19.48 15.49
N GLY A 175 -16.90 18.89 15.69
CA GLY A 175 -15.61 19.52 15.42
C GLY A 175 -14.46 18.52 15.41
N LEU A 176 -13.25 18.97 15.06
CA LEU A 176 -12.00 18.22 15.25
C LEU A 176 -11.52 18.26 16.70
N THR A 177 -12.08 19.16 17.50
CA THR A 177 -11.81 19.32 18.92
C THR A 177 -13.10 19.25 19.74
N PRO A 178 -13.01 19.06 21.07
CA PRO A 178 -14.16 19.18 21.97
C PRO A 178 -14.88 20.55 21.94
N ASP A 179 -14.35 21.56 21.24
CA ASP A 179 -15.01 22.87 21.10
C ASP A 179 -16.09 22.89 20.00
N TYR A 180 -16.19 21.80 19.21
CA TYR A 180 -17.23 21.61 18.18
C TYR A 180 -17.25 22.72 17.12
N GLU A 181 -16.07 23.14 16.68
CA GLU A 181 -15.85 24.35 15.87
C GLU A 181 -16.33 24.25 14.41
N LEU A 182 -16.68 23.06 13.93
CA LEU A 182 -17.08 22.85 12.53
C LEU A 182 -18.57 23.11 12.29
N GLY A 183 -19.39 23.19 13.34
CA GLY A 183 -20.77 23.65 13.25
C GLY A 183 -21.78 22.75 13.96
N SER A 184 -23.06 22.95 13.63
CA SER A 184 -24.18 22.21 14.23
C SER A 184 -25.33 21.95 13.27
N ILE A 185 -26.04 20.84 13.48
CA ILE A 185 -27.26 20.46 12.77
C ILE A 185 -28.41 20.41 13.77
N THR A 186 -29.49 21.12 13.47
CA THR A 186 -30.70 21.15 14.32
C THR A 186 -31.83 20.40 13.61
N SER A 187 -32.58 19.57 14.35
CA SER A 187 -33.79 18.94 13.80
C SER A 187 -34.93 19.96 13.69
N ASP A 188 -35.73 19.93 12.63
CA ASP A 188 -36.78 20.95 12.42
C ASP A 188 -38.09 20.68 13.18
N ILE A 189 -38.22 19.48 13.76
CA ILE A 189 -39.44 19.03 14.43
C ILE A 189 -39.13 18.33 15.76
N PHE A 190 -40.15 18.30 16.63
CA PHE A 190 -40.13 17.52 17.86
C PHE A 190 -40.50 16.07 17.56
N VAL A 191 -39.59 15.13 17.79
CA VAL A 191 -39.76 13.70 17.53
C VAL A 191 -39.17 12.88 18.68
N THR A 192 -39.52 11.60 18.73
CA THR A 192 -38.92 10.63 19.65
C THR A 192 -37.86 9.76 18.98
N ASN A 193 -37.83 9.71 17.64
CA ASN A 193 -36.79 9.05 16.85
C ASN A 193 -36.04 10.12 16.07
N HIS A 194 -34.77 10.30 16.40
CA HIS A 194 -33.91 11.29 15.77
C HIS A 194 -32.94 10.61 14.83
N GLU A 195 -32.76 11.23 13.66
CA GLU A 195 -31.77 10.84 12.67
C GLU A 195 -31.12 12.11 12.12
N THR A 196 -29.79 12.13 12.02
CA THR A 196 -29.07 13.20 11.34
C THR A 196 -27.81 12.68 10.68
N SER A 197 -27.41 13.31 9.58
CA SER A 197 -26.17 13.00 8.87
C SER A 197 -25.23 14.20 8.90
N ILE A 198 -24.02 14.00 9.42
CA ILE A 198 -22.94 14.98 9.27
C ILE A 198 -22.16 14.60 8.01
N THR A 199 -22.08 15.51 7.04
CA THR A 199 -21.46 15.28 5.74
C THR A 199 -20.25 16.21 5.52
N GLY A 200 -19.44 15.94 4.49
CA GLY A 200 -18.27 16.75 4.16
C GLY A 200 -17.07 16.51 5.09
N LEU A 201 -17.04 15.38 5.79
CA LEU A 201 -15.95 15.01 6.69
C LEU A 201 -14.76 14.47 5.91
N THR A 202 -13.55 14.68 6.45
CA THR A 202 -12.31 14.06 5.97
C THR A 202 -12.23 12.60 6.42
N ALA A 203 -11.82 11.68 5.54
CA ALA A 203 -11.61 10.26 5.84
C ALA A 203 -10.45 10.03 6.83
N GLY A 204 -10.52 8.95 7.61
CA GLY A 204 -9.49 8.58 8.60
C GLY A 204 -9.23 9.65 9.68
N THR A 205 -10.23 10.47 9.99
CA THR A 205 -10.09 11.64 10.87
C THR A 205 -10.98 11.47 12.10
N LEU A 206 -10.45 11.83 13.27
CA LEU A 206 -11.18 11.87 14.54
C LEU A 206 -12.03 13.14 14.61
N TYR A 207 -13.31 12.96 14.96
CA TYR A 207 -14.24 14.04 15.25
C TYR A 207 -14.83 13.89 16.64
N TYR A 208 -15.17 15.03 17.22
CA TYR A 208 -15.90 15.17 18.46
C TYR A 208 -17.30 15.68 18.15
N PHE A 209 -18.30 15.21 18.89
CA PHE A 209 -19.65 15.74 18.81
C PHE A 209 -20.34 15.79 20.17
N LYS A 210 -21.38 16.62 20.24
CA LYS A 210 -22.35 16.63 21.34
C LYS A 210 -23.77 16.60 20.78
N ILE A 211 -24.70 16.09 21.57
CA ILE A 211 -26.14 16.12 21.29
C ILE A 211 -26.83 16.88 22.42
N GLU A 212 -27.50 17.98 22.10
CA GLU A 212 -28.42 18.67 23.00
C GLU A 212 -29.85 18.38 22.55
N ILE A 213 -30.65 17.76 23.42
CA ILE A 213 -32.08 17.56 23.20
C ILE A 213 -32.88 18.55 24.05
N THR A 214 -33.91 19.16 23.46
CA THR A 214 -34.82 20.12 24.12
C THR A 214 -36.26 19.65 23.96
N ASP A 215 -37.02 19.55 25.04
CA ASP A 215 -38.44 19.20 24.97
C ASP A 215 -39.36 20.40 24.69
N ILE A 216 -40.65 20.16 24.47
CA ILE A 216 -41.63 21.22 24.15
C ILE A 216 -41.82 22.25 25.27
N TYR A 217 -41.34 21.94 26.48
CA TYR A 217 -41.38 22.82 27.66
C TYR A 217 -40.03 23.53 27.89
N GLY A 218 -39.06 23.35 27.00
CA GLY A 218 -37.74 23.99 27.05
C GLY A 218 -36.73 23.29 27.97
N ARG A 219 -37.03 22.11 28.51
CA ARG A 219 -36.07 21.33 29.32
C ARG A 219 -35.00 20.73 28.41
N LYS A 220 -33.74 20.78 28.85
CA LYS A 220 -32.59 20.35 28.06
C LYS A 220 -31.85 19.17 28.69
N LEU A 221 -31.35 18.28 27.86
CA LEU A 221 -30.35 17.27 28.22
C LEU A 221 -29.21 17.31 27.20
N ILE A 222 -27.97 17.24 27.68
CA ILE A 222 -26.78 17.33 26.84
C ILE A 222 -25.93 16.07 27.02
N LEU A 223 -25.68 15.37 25.91
CA LEU A 223 -24.67 14.31 25.80
C LEU A 223 -23.41 14.92 25.18
N ASN A 224 -22.39 15.19 26.01
CA ASN A 224 -21.16 15.85 25.60
C ASN A 224 -20.01 14.89 25.31
N ASN A 225 -18.99 15.42 24.63
CA ASN A 225 -17.67 14.81 24.42
C ASN A 225 -17.70 13.41 23.80
N GLN A 226 -18.65 13.17 22.90
CA GLN A 226 -18.69 11.93 22.12
C GLN A 226 -17.68 12.03 20.98
N GLN A 227 -17.19 10.88 20.51
CA GLN A 227 -16.13 10.81 19.50
C GLN A 227 -16.48 9.77 18.43
N PHE A 228 -16.02 10.01 17.21
CA PHE A 228 -16.01 8.99 16.16
C PHE A 228 -14.86 9.20 15.18
N TRP A 229 -14.41 8.11 14.56
CA TRP A 229 -13.50 8.15 13.42
C TRP A 229 -14.28 7.95 12.13
N THR A 230 -14.06 8.80 11.13
CA THR A 230 -14.46 8.46 9.76
C THR A 230 -13.64 7.27 9.28
N LYS A 231 -14.22 6.47 8.38
CA LYS A 231 -13.48 5.33 7.80
C LYS A 231 -12.22 5.85 7.09
N PHE A 232 -11.13 5.12 7.22
CA PHE A 232 -9.92 5.37 6.45
C PHE A 232 -10.16 5.10 4.97
N LEU A 233 -9.48 5.84 4.10
CA LEU A 233 -9.29 5.38 2.73
C LEU A 233 -8.55 4.04 2.82
N SER A 234 -9.17 2.96 2.35
CA SER A 234 -8.41 1.76 2.03
C SER A 234 -7.61 2.08 0.79
N ASP A 235 -6.28 2.13 0.89
CA ASP A 235 -5.47 2.07 -0.32
C ASP A 235 -5.73 0.71 -0.97
N LYS A 236 -6.21 0.75 -2.22
CA LYS A 236 -6.40 -0.43 -3.06
C LYS A 236 -5.44 -0.41 -4.24
N ILE A 237 -4.64 0.64 -4.35
CA ILE A 237 -3.59 0.72 -5.33
C ILE A 237 -2.53 -0.26 -4.85
N VAL A 238 -2.16 -1.17 -5.73
CA VAL A 238 -1.07 -2.11 -5.45
C VAL A 238 0.21 -1.49 -5.99
N PRO A 239 1.35 -1.63 -5.30
CA PRO A 239 2.61 -1.22 -5.85
C PRO A 239 2.89 -1.93 -7.18
N SER A 240 3.59 -1.22 -8.07
CA SER A 240 4.22 -1.84 -9.22
C SER A 240 5.18 -2.96 -8.81
N ASN A 241 5.36 -3.96 -9.66
CA ASN A 241 6.42 -4.94 -9.48
C ASN A 241 7.81 -4.28 -9.52
N VAL A 242 8.76 -4.88 -8.79
CA VAL A 242 10.17 -4.56 -8.98
C VAL A 242 10.58 -4.83 -10.43
N THR A 243 11.56 -4.08 -10.92
CA THR A 243 12.13 -4.31 -12.25
C THR A 243 13.50 -4.95 -12.12
N ASN A 244 13.98 -5.59 -13.19
CA ASN A 244 15.32 -6.19 -13.27
C ASN A 244 15.65 -7.19 -12.15
N LEU A 245 14.66 -7.94 -11.64
CA LEU A 245 14.93 -9.02 -10.71
C LEU A 245 15.82 -10.07 -11.38
N LYS A 246 16.97 -10.35 -10.77
CA LYS A 246 17.92 -11.38 -11.21
C LYS A 246 18.32 -12.24 -10.03
N ALA A 247 18.38 -13.55 -10.26
CA ALA A 247 19.05 -14.51 -9.38
C ALA A 247 20.33 -14.96 -10.08
N VAL A 248 21.45 -14.92 -9.34
CA VAL A 248 22.77 -15.37 -9.83
C VAL A 248 23.39 -16.27 -8.79
N GLY A 249 23.40 -17.57 -9.08
CA GLY A 249 24.06 -18.58 -8.27
C GLY A 249 25.53 -18.75 -8.64
N ASP A 250 26.40 -18.71 -7.63
CA ASP A 250 27.82 -19.09 -7.72
C ASP A 250 28.05 -20.46 -7.07
N ASP A 251 29.24 -20.71 -6.49
CA ASP A 251 29.59 -21.97 -5.83
C ASP A 251 29.09 -22.06 -4.37
N LYS A 252 28.58 -20.97 -3.79
CA LYS A 252 28.23 -20.87 -2.36
C LYS A 252 26.88 -20.23 -2.09
N VAL A 253 26.47 -19.25 -2.89
CA VAL A 253 25.28 -18.43 -2.63
C VAL A 253 24.50 -18.13 -3.90
N ILE A 254 23.22 -17.79 -3.75
CA ILE A 254 22.44 -17.16 -4.81
C ILE A 254 22.26 -15.68 -4.45
N THR A 255 22.81 -14.80 -5.27
CA THR A 255 22.62 -13.36 -5.11
C THR A 255 21.40 -12.90 -5.90
N LEU A 256 20.47 -12.25 -5.22
CA LEU A 256 19.30 -11.59 -5.79
C LEU A 256 19.56 -10.08 -5.90
N THR A 257 19.26 -9.48 -7.05
CA THR A 257 19.32 -8.03 -7.28
C THR A 257 18.09 -7.56 -8.04
N TRP A 258 17.58 -6.36 -7.74
CA TRP A 258 16.40 -5.79 -8.38
C TRP A 258 16.39 -4.26 -8.25
N ASN A 259 15.40 -3.60 -8.85
CA ASN A 259 15.14 -2.17 -8.68
C ASN A 259 13.75 -1.97 -8.06
N ASN A 260 13.66 -1.21 -6.96
CA ASN A 260 12.41 -0.93 -6.27
C ASN A 260 11.54 0.09 -7.05
N PRO A 261 10.20 -0.03 -7.00
CA PRO A 261 9.29 1.00 -7.48
C PRO A 261 9.56 2.35 -6.79
N LYS A 262 9.27 3.45 -7.49
CA LYS A 262 9.49 4.82 -6.98
C LYS A 262 8.26 5.44 -6.35
N ILE A 263 7.08 4.89 -6.64
CA ILE A 263 5.78 5.34 -6.17
C ILE A 263 5.13 4.17 -5.47
N ASP A 264 4.31 4.46 -4.46
CA ASP A 264 3.51 3.47 -3.74
C ASP A 264 4.31 2.33 -3.12
N PHE A 265 5.56 2.60 -2.74
CA PHE A 265 6.50 1.58 -2.27
C PHE A 265 6.95 1.85 -0.84
N ASP A 266 6.99 0.78 -0.04
CA ASP A 266 7.56 0.74 1.29
C ASP A 266 8.73 -0.26 1.37
N GLN A 267 8.48 -1.52 1.01
CA GLN A 267 9.48 -2.59 1.09
C GLN A 267 9.20 -3.72 0.10
N VAL A 268 10.11 -4.71 0.03
CA VAL A 268 9.87 -5.97 -0.69
C VAL A 268 9.77 -7.16 0.26
N ARG A 269 9.08 -8.22 -0.18
CA ARG A 269 9.10 -9.58 0.41
C ARG A 269 9.61 -10.57 -0.63
N ILE A 270 10.60 -11.40 -0.28
CA ILE A 270 11.10 -12.48 -1.14
C ILE A 270 10.61 -13.82 -0.60
N VAL A 271 9.91 -14.58 -1.42
CA VAL A 271 9.49 -15.96 -1.14
C VAL A 271 10.29 -16.91 -2.01
N LYS A 272 10.85 -17.96 -1.40
CA LYS A 272 11.67 -19.01 -2.00
C LYS A 272 10.90 -20.33 -2.02
N SER A 273 11.10 -21.12 -3.07
CA SER A 273 10.61 -22.49 -3.18
C SER A 273 11.57 -23.34 -3.99
N ASP A 274 11.65 -24.63 -3.69
CA ASP A 274 12.42 -25.61 -4.44
C ASP A 274 11.57 -26.41 -5.44
N LYS A 275 10.25 -26.17 -5.46
CA LYS A 275 9.31 -26.85 -6.36
C LYS A 275 9.01 -26.02 -7.60
N PHE A 276 8.62 -24.77 -7.37
CA PHE A 276 8.19 -23.86 -8.43
C PHE A 276 8.10 -22.41 -7.94
N TYR A 277 7.91 -21.44 -8.83
CA TYR A 277 7.69 -20.04 -8.44
C TYR A 277 6.52 -19.90 -7.45
N PRO A 278 6.76 -19.34 -6.25
CA PRO A 278 5.71 -19.04 -5.28
C PRO A 278 4.57 -18.23 -5.89
N LYS A 279 3.34 -18.74 -5.76
CA LYS A 279 2.13 -18.15 -6.33
C LYS A 279 1.55 -17.02 -5.52
N ASP A 280 1.87 -16.94 -4.24
CA ASP A 280 1.45 -15.90 -3.31
C ASP A 280 2.52 -15.70 -2.21
N LEU A 281 2.18 -14.91 -1.20
CA LEU A 281 3.07 -14.52 -0.12
C LEU A 281 3.35 -15.67 0.87
N PHE A 282 2.63 -16.78 0.75
CA PHE A 282 2.62 -17.92 1.66
C PHE A 282 2.97 -19.24 0.95
N ASP A 283 3.09 -19.25 -0.38
CA ASP A 283 3.46 -20.41 -1.20
C ASP A 283 4.99 -20.65 -1.23
N GLY A 284 5.60 -20.77 -0.06
CA GLY A 284 7.04 -21.00 0.10
C GLY A 284 7.62 -20.46 1.40
N GLU A 285 8.94 -20.38 1.45
CA GLU A 285 9.69 -19.83 2.57
C GLU A 285 9.93 -18.33 2.37
N VAL A 286 9.57 -17.50 3.34
CA VAL A 286 9.92 -16.06 3.32
C VAL A 286 11.38 -15.92 3.77
N ILE A 287 12.25 -15.47 2.86
CA ILE A 287 13.70 -15.38 3.12
C ILE A 287 14.19 -13.95 3.32
N TYR A 288 13.39 -12.95 2.94
CA TYR A 288 13.76 -11.55 3.09
C TYR A 288 12.52 -10.65 3.14
N GLU A 289 12.58 -9.65 4.01
CA GLU A 289 11.74 -8.48 3.98
C GLU A 289 12.53 -7.21 4.27
N GLY A 290 12.27 -6.16 3.51
CA GLY A 290 12.87 -4.84 3.73
C GLY A 290 13.04 -4.03 2.45
N GLY A 291 13.62 -2.83 2.59
CA GLY A 291 13.75 -1.86 1.50
C GLY A 291 15.01 -2.00 0.62
N ALA A 292 15.83 -3.04 0.79
CA ALA A 292 17.04 -3.19 -0.02
C ALA A 292 16.71 -3.46 -1.49
N GLU A 293 17.75 -3.39 -2.34
CA GLU A 293 17.71 -3.74 -3.77
C GLU A 293 18.62 -4.96 -4.07
N LYS A 294 19.10 -5.62 -3.01
CA LYS A 294 19.98 -6.78 -3.05
C LYS A 294 19.77 -7.69 -1.82
N PHE A 295 19.75 -8.99 -2.05
CA PHE A 295 19.75 -10.02 -1.01
C PHE A 295 20.69 -11.17 -1.38
N VAL A 296 21.30 -11.81 -0.39
CA VAL A 296 22.20 -12.96 -0.61
C VAL A 296 21.62 -14.16 0.10
N ASP A 297 21.08 -15.10 -0.66
CA ASP A 297 20.58 -16.36 -0.14
C ASP A 297 21.75 -17.34 0.03
N LYS A 298 22.00 -17.71 1.30
CA LYS A 298 23.03 -18.68 1.70
C LYS A 298 22.45 -20.04 2.00
N ASP A 299 21.13 -20.15 2.13
CA ASP A 299 20.44 -21.40 2.46
C ASP A 299 20.04 -22.14 1.17
N VAL A 300 21.07 -22.53 0.43
CA VAL A 300 20.97 -23.11 -0.91
C VAL A 300 21.91 -24.29 -1.07
N VAL A 301 21.44 -25.34 -1.74
CA VAL A 301 22.18 -26.59 -1.95
C VAL A 301 22.71 -26.69 -3.38
N TYR A 302 23.93 -27.23 -3.53
CA TYR A 302 24.58 -27.41 -4.82
C TYR A 302 23.70 -28.17 -5.82
N GLY A 303 23.57 -27.65 -7.05
CA GLY A 303 22.85 -28.28 -8.15
C GLY A 303 21.31 -28.24 -8.04
N LYS A 304 20.76 -27.87 -6.88
CA LYS A 304 19.31 -27.75 -6.65
C LYS A 304 18.80 -26.42 -7.19
N MET A 305 17.72 -26.45 -7.97
CA MET A 305 17.06 -25.25 -8.49
C MET A 305 16.17 -24.63 -7.42
N TYR A 306 16.29 -23.32 -7.28
CA TYR A 306 15.45 -22.50 -6.42
C TYR A 306 14.70 -21.46 -7.26
N TYR A 307 13.43 -21.28 -6.92
CA TYR A 307 12.50 -20.35 -7.54
C TYR A 307 12.17 -19.26 -6.54
N TYR A 308 12.29 -18.01 -6.96
CA TYR A 308 12.05 -16.84 -6.14
C TYR A 308 10.90 -16.04 -6.75
N THR A 309 9.98 -15.60 -5.89
CA THR A 309 9.02 -14.55 -6.23
C THR A 309 9.19 -13.39 -5.26
N LEU A 310 9.34 -12.18 -5.80
CA LEU A 310 9.57 -10.97 -5.05
C LEU A 310 8.39 -10.01 -5.21
N PHE A 311 7.80 -9.62 -4.09
CA PHE A 311 6.64 -8.74 -4.00
C PHE A 311 7.05 -7.37 -3.51
N ALA A 312 6.75 -6.32 -4.26
CA ALA A 312 6.75 -4.98 -3.70
C ALA A 312 5.53 -4.82 -2.78
N LYS A 313 5.67 -4.06 -1.70
CA LYS A 313 4.66 -3.81 -0.68
C LYS A 313 4.58 -2.30 -0.42
N ASP A 314 3.37 -1.77 -0.27
CA ASP A 314 3.14 -0.39 0.16
C ASP A 314 3.06 -0.28 1.71
N LYS A 315 2.78 0.93 2.21
CA LYS A 315 2.62 1.19 3.66
C LYS A 315 1.31 0.64 4.25
N PHE A 316 0.36 0.27 3.40
CA PHE A 316 -0.97 -0.21 3.78
C PHE A 316 -1.10 -1.74 3.68
N GLY A 317 -0.03 -2.43 3.28
CA GLY A 317 0.01 -3.88 3.17
C GLY A 317 -0.51 -4.44 1.85
N ASN A 318 -0.67 -3.61 0.81
CA ASN A 318 -0.94 -4.08 -0.54
C ASN A 318 0.35 -4.59 -1.19
N TYR A 319 0.23 -5.69 -1.94
CA TYR A 319 1.37 -6.35 -2.57
C TYR A 319 1.24 -6.36 -4.09
N SER A 320 2.36 -6.19 -4.77
CA SER A 320 2.45 -6.37 -6.22
C SER A 320 2.22 -7.83 -6.62
N SER A 321 2.03 -8.08 -7.91
CA SER A 321 1.71 -9.42 -8.40
C SER A 321 2.88 -10.43 -8.32
N GLY A 322 4.11 -9.94 -8.16
CA GLY A 322 5.33 -10.71 -7.99
C GLY A 322 6.23 -10.73 -9.21
N ALA A 323 7.46 -10.24 -9.06
CA ALA A 323 8.54 -10.49 -10.01
C ALA A 323 9.18 -11.85 -9.74
N VAL A 324 9.61 -12.57 -10.78
CA VAL A 324 10.14 -13.94 -10.64
C VAL A 324 11.56 -14.07 -11.17
N ALA A 325 12.36 -14.88 -10.48
CA ALA A 325 13.67 -15.33 -10.92
C ALA A 325 13.93 -16.75 -10.40
N LYS A 326 14.79 -17.50 -11.08
CA LYS A 326 15.26 -18.80 -10.61
C LYS A 326 16.76 -18.88 -10.80
N ASP A 327 17.42 -19.61 -9.91
CA ASP A 327 18.78 -20.06 -10.18
C ASP A 327 19.15 -21.27 -9.32
N LYS A 328 20.32 -21.86 -9.60
CA LYS A 328 20.98 -22.86 -8.77
C LYS A 328 22.43 -22.47 -8.54
N LEU A 329 23.03 -23.03 -7.49
CA LEU A 329 24.47 -23.04 -7.36
C LEU A 329 25.11 -23.85 -8.48
N ARG A 330 26.28 -23.40 -8.92
CA ARG A 330 27.07 -23.98 -10.02
C ARG A 330 28.52 -24.16 -9.59
N LYS A 331 29.25 -25.05 -10.26
CA LYS A 331 30.71 -25.10 -10.06
C LYS A 331 31.34 -23.82 -10.63
N THR A 332 32.42 -23.37 -10.00
CA THR A 332 33.24 -22.26 -10.50
C THR A 332 33.66 -22.55 -11.95
N GLY A 333 33.25 -21.69 -12.89
CA GLY A 333 33.54 -21.82 -14.33
C GLY A 333 32.44 -22.49 -15.17
N GLU A 334 31.36 -22.98 -14.57
CA GLU A 334 30.19 -23.49 -15.31
C GLU A 334 29.37 -22.32 -15.89
N ILE A 335 29.06 -22.38 -17.19
CA ILE A 335 28.34 -21.31 -17.90
C ILE A 335 26.86 -21.34 -17.50
N LYS A 336 26.26 -20.14 -17.29
CA LYS A 336 24.83 -20.00 -17.05
C LYS A 336 24.04 -20.35 -18.31
N ASP A 337 23.20 -21.36 -18.22
CA ASP A 337 22.20 -21.68 -19.25
C ASP A 337 21.05 -20.65 -19.14
N GLU A 338 20.97 -19.70 -20.08
CA GLU A 338 19.93 -18.66 -20.13
C GLU A 338 18.61 -19.20 -20.70
N LYS A 339 18.11 -20.29 -20.13
CA LYS A 339 16.82 -20.85 -20.55
C LYS A 339 15.65 -20.01 -20.04
N SER A 340 14.57 -19.99 -20.84
CA SER A 340 13.31 -19.35 -20.49
C SER A 340 12.76 -19.87 -19.15
N LEU A 341 11.93 -19.05 -18.48
CA LEU A 341 11.35 -19.33 -17.15
C LEU A 341 10.78 -20.76 -17.00
N PHE A 342 10.22 -21.32 -18.07
CA PHE A 342 9.53 -22.62 -18.09
C PHE A 342 10.17 -23.68 -19.00
N GLU A 343 11.32 -23.41 -19.63
CA GLU A 343 11.93 -24.34 -20.59
C GLU A 343 12.50 -25.62 -19.97
N ASP A 344 12.76 -25.61 -18.66
CA ASP A 344 13.27 -26.79 -17.93
C ASP A 344 12.15 -27.72 -17.44
N ILE A 345 10.88 -27.35 -17.64
CA ILE A 345 9.76 -28.20 -17.24
C ILE A 345 9.54 -29.23 -18.35
N VAL A 346 9.86 -30.48 -18.00
CA VAL A 346 9.86 -31.68 -18.86
C VAL A 346 8.63 -31.74 -19.78
N GLU A 347 8.86 -31.81 -21.09
CA GLU A 347 7.90 -32.19 -22.14
C GLU A 347 6.54 -31.45 -22.17
N LEU A 348 6.54 -30.13 -21.97
CA LEU A 348 5.30 -29.35 -22.12
C LEU A 348 4.93 -29.15 -23.60
N SER A 349 3.97 -29.92 -24.09
CA SER A 349 3.43 -29.80 -25.45
C SER A 349 2.26 -28.81 -25.51
N ALA A 350 2.22 -27.98 -26.56
CA ALA A 350 1.07 -27.12 -26.86
C ALA A 350 -0.24 -27.92 -27.07
N ASN A 351 -0.14 -29.21 -27.42
CA ASN A 351 -1.29 -30.09 -27.63
C ASN A 351 -1.97 -30.50 -26.32
N LEU A 352 -1.27 -30.44 -25.20
CA LEU A 352 -1.81 -30.75 -23.88
C LEU A 352 -2.49 -29.54 -23.23
N VAL A 353 -2.41 -28.35 -23.82
CA VAL A 353 -3.04 -27.15 -23.26
C VAL A 353 -4.57 -27.23 -23.38
N ASN A 354 -5.30 -26.83 -22.33
CA ASN A 354 -6.75 -26.68 -22.38
C ASN A 354 -7.17 -25.87 -23.63
N PRO A 355 -8.18 -26.30 -24.42
CA PRO A 355 -8.58 -25.62 -25.64
C PRO A 355 -8.87 -24.12 -25.49
N ILE A 356 -9.43 -23.68 -24.36
CA ILE A 356 -9.71 -22.27 -24.06
C ILE A 356 -8.39 -21.49 -23.96
N ILE A 357 -7.40 -22.04 -23.24
CA ILE A 357 -6.07 -21.43 -23.12
C ILE A 357 -5.33 -21.47 -24.45
N ARG A 358 -5.48 -22.56 -25.21
CA ARG A 358 -4.85 -22.73 -26.52
C ARG A 358 -5.33 -21.68 -27.53
N ALA A 359 -6.60 -21.27 -27.44
CA ALA A 359 -7.21 -20.28 -28.30
C ALA A 359 -6.78 -18.83 -28.00
N LEU A 360 -6.12 -18.59 -26.86
CA LEU A 360 -5.69 -17.24 -26.49
C LEU A 360 -4.65 -16.68 -27.46
N THR A 361 -4.73 -15.36 -27.61
CA THR A 361 -3.88 -14.50 -28.42
C THR A 361 -3.46 -13.26 -27.62
N ILE A 362 -2.57 -12.43 -28.16
CA ILE A 362 -2.19 -11.16 -27.50
C ILE A 362 -3.38 -10.19 -27.40
N ALA A 363 -4.31 -10.23 -28.35
CA ALA A 363 -5.52 -9.42 -28.33
C ALA A 363 -6.49 -9.75 -27.17
N ASP A 364 -6.26 -10.88 -26.48
CA ASP A 364 -7.03 -11.23 -25.28
C ASP A 364 -6.51 -10.56 -24.00
N LEU A 365 -5.31 -9.99 -24.04
CA LEU A 365 -4.75 -9.19 -22.95
C LEU A 365 -5.16 -7.73 -23.11
N ASP A 366 -5.51 -7.13 -21.98
CA ASP A 366 -5.82 -5.72 -21.89
C ASP A 366 -4.64 -4.98 -21.26
N PHE A 367 -4.26 -3.86 -21.87
CA PHE A 367 -3.15 -3.01 -21.42
C PHE A 367 -3.73 -1.66 -21.02
N PHE A 368 -3.29 -1.09 -19.89
CA PHE A 368 -3.78 0.19 -19.42
C PHE A 368 -2.64 1.10 -18.95
N GLN A 369 -2.80 2.40 -19.21
CA GLN A 369 -2.02 3.47 -18.57
C GLN A 369 -2.99 4.55 -18.10
N ASP A 370 -2.82 5.02 -16.86
CA ASP A 370 -3.69 6.02 -16.23
C ASP A 370 -5.20 5.67 -16.32
N GLY A 371 -5.52 4.39 -16.15
CA GLY A 371 -6.90 3.88 -16.25
C GLY A 371 -7.47 3.81 -17.67
N LYS A 372 -6.72 4.21 -18.70
CA LYS A 372 -7.15 4.14 -20.10
C LYS A 372 -6.65 2.86 -20.77
N LYS A 373 -7.57 2.11 -21.36
CA LYS A 373 -7.23 0.93 -22.18
C LYS A 373 -6.48 1.34 -23.45
N LEU A 374 -5.36 0.68 -23.70
CA LEU A 374 -4.53 0.82 -24.88
C LEU A 374 -4.97 -0.17 -25.98
N GLU A 375 -4.74 0.22 -27.22
CA GLU A 375 -5.01 -0.60 -28.39
C GLU A 375 -3.86 -1.59 -28.64
N VAL A 376 -4.22 -2.84 -28.94
CA VAL A 376 -3.29 -3.87 -29.43
C VAL A 376 -3.48 -3.99 -30.94
N LYS A 377 -2.44 -3.69 -31.72
CA LYS A 377 -2.46 -3.82 -33.18
C LYS A 377 -1.28 -4.64 -33.65
N ASP A 378 -1.51 -5.69 -34.42
CA ASP A 378 -0.46 -6.58 -34.94
C ASP A 378 0.48 -7.10 -33.84
N ASN A 379 -0.10 -7.55 -32.72
CA ASN A 379 0.60 -7.97 -31.49
C ASN A 379 1.53 -6.89 -30.89
N THR A 380 1.31 -5.62 -31.25
CA THR A 380 2.09 -4.47 -30.80
C THR A 380 1.24 -3.56 -29.93
N VAL A 381 1.82 -3.05 -28.85
CA VAL A 381 1.19 -2.09 -27.94
C VAL A 381 2.10 -0.87 -27.81
N ASN A 382 1.56 0.32 -28.07
CA ASN A 382 2.30 1.57 -27.87
C ASN A 382 2.03 2.11 -26.47
N ILE A 383 3.09 2.44 -25.74
CA ILE A 383 3.00 2.95 -24.36
C ILE A 383 3.82 4.22 -24.19
N ALA A 384 3.40 5.04 -23.22
CA ALA A 384 4.25 6.08 -22.64
C ALA A 384 5.25 5.43 -21.66
N GLY A 385 6.54 5.52 -21.97
CA GLY A 385 7.60 4.82 -21.23
C GLY A 385 7.88 5.38 -19.84
N ASP A 386 7.41 6.60 -19.57
CA ASP A 386 7.51 7.32 -18.30
C ASP A 386 6.34 7.03 -17.35
N ARG A 387 5.40 6.17 -17.75
CA ARG A 387 4.22 5.80 -16.95
C ARG A 387 4.19 4.31 -16.64
N GLU A 388 3.51 3.97 -15.56
CA GLU A 388 3.23 2.58 -15.23
C GLU A 388 2.40 1.91 -16.32
N LEU A 389 2.54 0.59 -16.45
CA LEU A 389 1.76 -0.22 -17.37
C LEU A 389 1.04 -1.29 -16.56
N GLN A 390 -0.29 -1.29 -16.61
CA GLN A 390 -1.09 -2.39 -16.09
C GLN A 390 -1.42 -3.35 -17.23
N ILE A 391 -1.22 -4.64 -16.98
CA ILE A 391 -1.58 -5.72 -17.90
C ILE A 391 -2.62 -6.58 -17.21
N SER A 392 -3.70 -6.89 -17.91
CA SER A 392 -4.85 -7.61 -17.39
C SER A 392 -5.31 -8.69 -18.36
N LEU A 393 -5.81 -9.79 -17.81
CA LEU A 393 -6.42 -10.88 -18.56
C LEU A 393 -7.72 -11.29 -17.87
N ASN A 394 -8.83 -11.25 -18.60
CA ASN A 394 -10.14 -11.53 -18.03
C ASN A 394 -10.18 -12.93 -17.37
N TYR A 395 -10.58 -12.98 -16.10
CA TYR A 395 -10.59 -14.21 -15.31
C TYR A 395 -11.46 -15.31 -15.93
N LYS A 396 -12.57 -14.94 -16.59
CA LYS A 396 -13.47 -15.90 -17.25
C LYS A 396 -12.83 -16.62 -18.44
N LYS A 397 -11.78 -16.03 -19.06
CA LYS A 397 -11.03 -16.68 -20.15
C LYS A 397 -10.06 -17.74 -19.63
N ILE A 398 -9.62 -17.64 -18.37
CA ILE A 398 -8.76 -18.63 -17.72
C ILE A 398 -9.21 -18.86 -16.27
N PRO A 399 -10.35 -19.53 -16.02
CA PRO A 399 -10.82 -19.76 -14.66
C PRO A 399 -9.77 -20.49 -13.81
N GLU A 400 -9.73 -20.19 -12.51
CA GLU A 400 -8.74 -20.73 -11.57
C GLU A 400 -8.84 -22.26 -11.45
N ILE A 401 -8.09 -22.95 -12.29
CA ILE A 401 -7.76 -24.37 -12.16
C ILE A 401 -6.24 -24.45 -12.30
N LEU A 402 -5.51 -24.08 -11.24
CA LEU A 402 -4.05 -24.11 -11.12
C LEU A 402 -3.32 -23.69 -12.41
N LYS A 403 -3.18 -22.38 -12.61
CA LYS A 403 -2.47 -21.80 -13.77
C LYS A 403 -1.43 -20.81 -13.28
N THR A 404 -0.27 -20.79 -13.94
CA THR A 404 0.75 -19.76 -13.73
C THR A 404 0.87 -18.99 -15.04
N ILE A 405 0.60 -17.69 -15.01
CA ILE A 405 0.74 -16.81 -16.18
C ILE A 405 1.94 -15.92 -15.88
N ALA A 406 3.06 -16.15 -16.58
CA ALA A 406 4.21 -15.28 -16.49
C ALA A 406 4.33 -14.41 -17.74
N ILE A 407 4.63 -13.14 -17.53
CA ILE A 407 5.03 -12.22 -18.58
C ILE A 407 6.53 -12.02 -18.46
N THR A 408 7.22 -12.06 -19.60
CA THR A 408 8.64 -11.72 -19.71
C THR A 408 8.80 -10.61 -20.72
N MET A 409 9.53 -9.58 -20.36
CA MET A 409 9.89 -8.48 -21.25
C MET A 409 11.41 -8.40 -21.36
N THR A 410 11.90 -8.24 -22.57
CA THR A 410 13.33 -8.14 -22.87
C THR A 410 13.68 -6.71 -23.28
N ASP A 411 14.74 -6.17 -22.70
CA ASP A 411 15.23 -4.82 -23.00
C ASP A 411 15.70 -4.73 -24.46
N PRO A 412 15.28 -3.70 -25.21
CA PRO A 412 15.62 -3.54 -26.62
C PRO A 412 17.11 -3.32 -26.90
N GLN A 413 17.90 -2.93 -25.90
CA GLN A 413 19.33 -2.63 -26.05
C GLN A 413 20.23 -3.72 -25.44
N ASP A 414 19.66 -4.67 -24.70
CA ASP A 414 20.40 -5.70 -23.99
C ASP A 414 19.51 -6.94 -23.86
N GLU A 415 19.67 -7.91 -24.78
CA GLU A 415 18.84 -9.12 -24.78
C GLU A 415 19.03 -9.99 -23.51
N GLY A 416 20.15 -9.81 -22.79
CA GLY A 416 20.41 -10.43 -21.49
C GLY A 416 19.73 -9.71 -20.31
N LYS A 417 19.07 -8.57 -20.54
CA LYS A 417 18.19 -7.91 -19.57
C LYS A 417 16.74 -8.24 -19.89
N SER A 418 16.28 -9.31 -19.26
CA SER A 418 14.87 -9.63 -19.19
C SER A 418 14.35 -9.41 -17.78
N PHE A 419 13.10 -8.98 -17.66
CA PHE A 419 12.39 -8.95 -16.39
C PHE A 419 11.06 -9.70 -16.54
N SER A 420 10.74 -10.46 -15.50
CA SER A 420 9.64 -11.42 -15.53
C SER A 420 8.77 -11.27 -14.30
N PHE A 421 7.46 -11.38 -14.48
CA PHE A 421 6.48 -11.24 -13.41
C PHE A 421 5.26 -12.09 -13.66
N LEU A 422 4.50 -12.37 -12.59
CA LEU A 422 3.27 -13.14 -12.66
C LEU A 422 2.07 -12.21 -12.87
N LEU A 423 1.08 -12.63 -13.64
CA LEU A 423 -0.28 -12.09 -13.52
C LEU A 423 -1.01 -12.83 -12.40
N ARG A 424 -1.71 -12.10 -11.52
CA ARG A 424 -2.43 -12.66 -10.38
C ARG A 424 -3.90 -12.33 -10.39
N VAL A 425 -4.71 -13.27 -9.90
CA VAL A 425 -6.15 -13.05 -9.72
C VAL A 425 -6.34 -11.89 -8.74
N ASN A 426 -7.08 -10.88 -9.17
CA ASN A 426 -7.45 -9.77 -8.31
C ASN A 426 -8.47 -10.20 -7.25
N LYS A 427 -8.63 -9.39 -6.20
CA LYS A 427 -9.47 -9.73 -5.03
C LYS A 427 -10.90 -10.12 -5.41
N ASP A 428 -11.45 -9.48 -6.44
CA ASP A 428 -12.83 -9.68 -6.89
C ASP A 428 -12.98 -10.85 -7.88
N LYS A 429 -11.89 -11.56 -8.21
CA LYS A 429 -11.84 -12.66 -9.20
C LYS A 429 -12.41 -12.29 -10.57
N THR A 430 -12.14 -11.07 -11.01
CA THR A 430 -12.60 -10.54 -12.31
C THR A 430 -11.49 -10.55 -13.36
N ALA A 431 -10.22 -10.47 -12.94
CA ALA A 431 -9.08 -10.49 -13.84
C ALA A 431 -7.83 -11.11 -13.18
N TYR A 432 -6.90 -11.54 -14.03
CA TYR A 432 -5.49 -11.71 -13.68
C TYR A 432 -4.76 -10.43 -14.05
N GLU A 433 -4.06 -9.79 -13.12
CA GLU A 433 -3.42 -8.50 -13.36
C GLU A 433 -2.02 -8.39 -12.77
N ALA A 434 -1.27 -7.45 -13.33
CA ALA A 434 0.01 -6.98 -12.83
C ALA A 434 0.21 -5.53 -13.25
N THR A 435 0.80 -4.73 -12.36
CA THR A 435 1.29 -3.39 -12.68
C THR A 435 2.81 -3.42 -12.70
N ILE A 436 3.40 -2.80 -13.72
CA ILE A 436 4.84 -2.63 -13.83
C ILE A 436 5.21 -1.15 -13.76
N ALA A 437 6.33 -0.88 -13.11
CA ALA A 437 6.90 0.45 -13.02
C ALA A 437 7.24 0.99 -14.42
N PRO A 438 7.38 2.32 -14.58
CA PRO A 438 7.77 2.91 -15.85
C PRO A 438 9.03 2.26 -16.43
N LEU A 439 9.00 1.94 -17.72
CA LEU A 439 10.17 1.36 -18.41
C LEU A 439 11.33 2.36 -18.53
N GLY A 440 11.03 3.66 -18.46
CA GLY A 440 12.00 4.74 -18.34
C GLY A 440 12.87 4.97 -19.57
N ARG A 441 12.57 4.34 -20.71
CA ARG A 441 13.33 4.51 -21.96
C ARG A 441 12.53 4.22 -23.22
N ASN A 442 13.05 4.74 -24.34
CA ASN A 442 12.54 4.45 -25.68
C ASN A 442 12.98 3.06 -26.17
N GLY A 443 12.11 2.37 -26.88
CA GLY A 443 12.48 1.19 -27.66
C GLY A 443 11.39 0.12 -27.76
N ASN A 444 11.72 -0.95 -28.48
CA ASN A 444 10.82 -2.06 -28.80
C ASN A 444 11.10 -3.24 -27.87
N PHE A 445 10.38 -3.31 -26.76
CA PHE A 445 10.49 -4.40 -25.79
C PHE A 445 9.77 -5.63 -26.37
N LYS A 446 10.53 -6.69 -26.69
CA LYS A 446 9.95 -8.00 -26.99
C LYS A 446 9.28 -8.50 -25.71
N PHE A 447 8.00 -8.86 -25.76
CA PHE A 447 7.33 -9.46 -24.62
C PHE A 447 6.75 -10.82 -24.97
N GLY A 448 6.89 -11.76 -24.03
CA GLY A 448 6.35 -13.11 -24.11
C GLY A 448 5.39 -13.35 -22.96
N VAL A 449 4.27 -14.00 -23.25
CA VAL A 449 3.34 -14.51 -22.23
C VAL A 449 3.44 -16.02 -22.24
N ALA A 450 3.69 -16.61 -21.08
CA ALA A 450 3.71 -18.05 -20.93
C ALA A 450 2.68 -18.48 -19.88
N ILE A 451 1.79 -19.36 -20.30
CA ILE A 451 0.66 -19.86 -19.50
C ILE A 451 0.88 -21.34 -19.27
N LEU A 452 1.19 -21.69 -18.03
CA LEU A 452 1.35 -23.07 -17.59
C LEU A 452 0.00 -23.65 -17.17
N ASP A 453 -0.44 -24.68 -17.88
CA ASP A 453 -1.60 -25.49 -17.54
C ASP A 453 -1.20 -26.61 -16.57
N HIS A 454 -1.27 -26.38 -15.25
CA HIS A 454 -0.86 -27.41 -14.27
C HIS A 454 -1.74 -28.67 -14.34
N LYS A 455 -3.00 -28.56 -14.77
CA LYS A 455 -3.91 -29.71 -14.84
C LYS A 455 -3.50 -30.65 -15.95
N ASN A 456 -3.22 -30.10 -17.13
CA ASN A 456 -2.94 -30.89 -18.31
C ASN A 456 -1.44 -30.98 -18.64
N GLN A 457 -0.59 -30.33 -17.85
CA GLN A 457 0.86 -30.25 -18.07
C GLN A 457 1.18 -29.69 -19.48
N GLY A 458 0.47 -28.63 -19.89
CA GLY A 458 0.66 -27.96 -21.17
C GLY A 458 1.24 -26.55 -21.01
N LEU A 459 1.98 -26.08 -22.01
CA LEU A 459 2.50 -24.70 -22.06
C LEU A 459 1.99 -23.97 -23.30
N LYS A 460 1.30 -22.84 -23.08
CA LYS A 460 1.00 -21.88 -24.14
C LYS A 460 2.00 -20.75 -24.07
N LYS A 461 2.66 -20.46 -25.20
CA LYS A 461 3.49 -19.26 -25.39
C LYS A 461 2.78 -18.30 -26.34
N LEU A 462 2.80 -17.01 -26.02
CA LEU A 462 2.40 -15.90 -26.87
C LEU A 462 3.57 -14.92 -26.95
N ALA A 463 3.65 -14.15 -28.03
CA ALA A 463 4.69 -13.14 -28.21
C ALA A 463 4.11 -11.89 -28.85
N GLY A 464 4.63 -10.73 -28.45
CA GLY A 464 4.30 -9.43 -29.00
C GLY A 464 5.41 -8.41 -28.76
N VAL A 465 5.13 -7.15 -29.07
CA VAL A 465 6.06 -6.03 -28.91
C VAL A 465 5.41 -4.90 -28.13
N ILE A 466 6.10 -4.36 -27.13
CA ILE A 466 5.74 -3.12 -26.47
C ILE A 466 6.66 -2.02 -27.00
N VAL A 467 6.08 -1.03 -27.69
CA VAL A 467 6.81 0.15 -28.17
C VAL A 467 6.69 1.23 -27.11
N SER A 468 7.79 1.48 -26.42
CA SER A 468 7.88 2.47 -25.35
C SER A 468 8.41 3.79 -25.88
N ILE A 469 7.72 4.88 -25.57
CA ILE A 469 8.11 6.26 -25.90
C ILE A 469 8.11 7.10 -24.63
N VAL A 470 9.29 7.53 -24.19
CA VAL A 470 9.54 8.56 -23.19
C VAL A 470 9.65 9.91 -23.92
N PRO A 471 8.71 10.85 -23.68
CA PRO A 471 8.84 12.20 -24.20
C PRO A 471 10.15 12.82 -23.73
N LEU A 472 10.89 13.47 -24.64
CA LEU A 472 11.98 14.34 -24.22
C LEU A 472 11.38 15.42 -23.30
N LEU A 473 11.88 15.55 -22.08
CA LEU A 473 11.66 16.75 -21.29
C LEU A 473 12.18 17.92 -22.14
N GLN A 474 11.28 18.67 -22.77
CA GLN A 474 11.62 20.01 -23.19
C GLN A 474 12.03 20.74 -21.91
N SER A 475 13.29 21.16 -21.82
CA SER A 475 13.78 21.90 -20.67
C SER A 475 12.97 23.20 -20.55
N GLN A 476 11.90 23.17 -19.75
CA GLN A 476 11.15 24.35 -19.34
C GLN A 476 11.98 25.05 -18.26
N ASN A 477 13.07 25.71 -18.70
CA ASN A 477 13.70 26.74 -17.89
C ASN A 477 14.09 27.91 -18.80
N PRO A 478 13.15 28.84 -19.08
CA PRO A 478 13.43 29.99 -19.95
C PRO A 478 14.64 30.81 -19.45
N SER A 479 14.94 30.77 -18.15
CA SER A 479 16.08 31.48 -17.55
C SER A 479 17.46 31.08 -18.11
N ILE A 480 17.64 29.83 -18.56
CA ILE A 480 18.92 29.34 -19.10
C ILE A 480 19.09 29.76 -20.57
N VAL A 481 17.99 29.75 -21.34
CA VAL A 481 17.98 30.19 -22.74
C VAL A 481 18.29 31.69 -22.83
N TRP A 482 17.68 32.52 -21.98
CA TRP A 482 17.97 33.94 -21.93
C TRP A 482 19.41 34.22 -21.43
N LYS A 483 19.92 33.50 -20.42
CA LYS A 483 21.31 33.66 -19.97
C LYS A 483 22.33 33.36 -21.08
N ASN A 484 22.09 32.34 -21.90
CA ASN A 484 22.96 32.00 -23.02
C ASN A 484 22.86 33.02 -24.16
N ILE A 485 21.66 33.56 -24.44
CA ILE A 485 21.48 34.62 -25.44
C ILE A 485 22.15 35.93 -25.00
N PHE A 486 21.99 36.34 -23.73
CA PHE A 486 22.66 37.53 -23.19
C PHE A 486 24.18 37.35 -23.08
N GLY A 487 24.66 36.15 -22.73
CA GLY A 487 26.08 35.83 -22.72
C GLY A 487 26.73 35.93 -24.10
N VAL A 488 26.06 35.41 -25.14
CA VAL A 488 26.53 35.51 -26.53
C VAL A 488 26.48 36.95 -27.04
N LEU A 489 25.42 37.70 -26.76
CA LEU A 489 25.31 39.12 -27.12
C LEU A 489 26.36 39.99 -26.40
N PHE A 490 26.70 39.69 -25.15
CA PHE A 490 27.74 40.39 -24.41
C PHE A 490 29.14 40.12 -24.98
N ILE A 491 29.43 38.89 -25.39
CA ILE A 491 30.69 38.53 -26.07
C ILE A 491 30.77 39.22 -27.43
N ILE A 492 29.68 39.26 -28.21
CA ILE A 492 29.63 39.97 -29.49
C ILE A 492 29.86 41.48 -29.28
N LEU A 493 29.25 42.08 -28.25
CA LEU A 493 29.44 43.49 -27.91
C LEU A 493 30.90 43.79 -27.52
N ILE A 494 31.54 42.93 -26.72
CA ILE A 494 32.96 43.04 -26.36
C ILE A 494 33.84 42.93 -27.61
N LEU A 495 33.56 41.97 -28.50
CA LEU A 495 34.31 41.81 -29.75
C LEU A 495 34.16 43.03 -30.67
N ILE A 496 32.96 43.63 -30.75
CA ILE A 496 32.71 44.86 -31.50
C ILE A 496 33.50 46.02 -30.88
N ILE A 497 33.45 46.22 -29.55
CA ILE A 497 34.21 47.27 -28.86
C ILE A 497 35.72 47.10 -29.06
N LEU A 498 36.23 45.87 -28.98
CA LEU A 498 37.64 45.57 -29.25
C LEU A 498 38.00 45.83 -30.73
N PHE A 499 37.11 45.54 -31.67
CA PHE A 499 37.31 45.83 -33.09
C PHE A 499 37.36 47.34 -33.38
N PHE A 500 36.52 48.14 -32.71
CA PHE A 500 36.54 49.59 -32.82
C PHE A 500 37.75 50.23 -32.11
N ARG A 501 38.14 49.75 -30.92
CA ARG A 501 39.38 50.18 -30.24
C ARG A 501 40.64 49.88 -31.06
N LYS A 502 40.66 48.77 -31.81
CA LYS A 502 41.78 48.43 -32.69
C LYS A 502 41.87 49.34 -33.91
N LYS A 503 40.75 49.90 -34.40
CA LYS A 503 40.75 50.89 -35.49
C LYS A 503 41.26 52.27 -35.03
N GLU A 504 40.95 52.68 -33.80
CA GLU A 504 41.44 53.97 -33.26
C GLU A 504 42.94 53.98 -32.95
N CYS A 505 43.56 52.82 -32.69
CA CYS A 505 45.03 52.71 -32.52
C CYS A 505 45.82 52.70 -33.85
N CYS A 506 45.17 52.61 -35.01
CA CYS A 506 45.83 52.63 -36.32
C CYS A 506 45.81 54.00 -37.04
N CYS A 507 45.22 55.05 -36.43
CA CYS A 507 45.22 56.40 -36.99
C CYS A 507 46.16 57.40 -36.29
N LEU A 508 47.09 56.92 -35.46
CA LEU A 508 48.17 57.74 -34.86
C LEU A 508 49.54 57.06 -35.06
N LYS A 509 49.88 56.83 -36.33
CA LYS A 509 51.26 56.70 -36.84
C LYS A 509 51.26 56.73 -38.36
N ASN A 510 51.06 57.92 -38.91
CA ASN A 510 51.88 58.55 -39.95
C ASN A 510 51.24 59.88 -40.34
#